data_AF-A0A142XGN5-F1
#
_entry.id   AF-A0A142XGN5-F1
#
_cell.length_a   1.000
_cell.length_b   1.000
_cell.length_c   1.000
_cell.angle_alpha   90.00
_cell.angle_beta   90.00
_cell.angle_gamma   90.00
#
_symmetry.space_group_name_H-M   'P 1'
#
loop_
_entity.id
_entity.type
_entity.pdbx_description
1 polymer ?
#
loop_
_entity_poly.entity_id
_entity_poly.type
_entity_poly.pdbx_seq_one_letter_code
_entity_poly.pdbx_strand_id
1 'polypeptide(L)'
;MLGDKFRFRFTKSGTLRLVSHHDLMRCSERMLRRAAVPFKSTAGFHPTPRLVFALSLPLGVVGCDEVVELELTEPRDSDQLFSALNAQAPTGLVFTRVAPVPMKATARVRRVVYELPLPADRVADVEAAVAKLMAEPKVWVERLRPSPKRLNIRPYFRNVSVEKRPTPLAPLASCEGGPPWVPPATPSLKGRGSWCRMPLGEPRVLTRGWILTRFSTSICGSRRPVRPVRTSC
;
A
#
# COMPACT_ATOMS: atom_id res chain seq x y z
N MET A 1 -12.60 -29.51 -7.27
CA MET A 1 -12.01 -28.89 -6.07
C MET A 1 -13.01 -27.89 -5.53
N LEU A 2 -13.77 -28.29 -4.50
CA LEU A 2 -14.58 -27.35 -3.71
C LEU A 2 -13.61 -26.55 -2.85
N GLY A 3 -13.70 -25.24 -2.91
CA GLY A 3 -12.88 -24.33 -2.13
C GLY A 3 -13.38 -22.94 -2.40
N ASP A 4 -13.54 -22.14 -1.34
CA ASP A 4 -14.03 -20.78 -1.48
C ASP A 4 -12.88 -19.83 -1.77
N LYS A 5 -13.20 -18.76 -2.49
CA LYS A 5 -12.28 -17.66 -2.71
C LYS A 5 -12.76 -16.48 -1.89
N PHE A 6 -11.87 -15.92 -1.07
CA PHE A 6 -12.16 -14.76 -0.24
C PHE A 6 -11.39 -13.54 -0.70
N ARG A 7 -12.04 -12.39 -0.63
CA ARG A 7 -11.41 -11.08 -0.85
C ARG A 7 -11.39 -10.32 0.46
N PHE A 8 -10.20 -9.93 0.87
CA PHE A 8 -9.97 -9.12 2.05
C PHE A 8 -9.69 -7.68 1.68
N ARG A 9 -10.13 -6.77 2.54
CA ARG A 9 -9.62 -5.41 2.65
C ARG A 9 -8.72 -5.30 3.85
N PHE A 10 -7.61 -4.59 3.71
CA PHE A 10 -6.68 -4.38 4.81
C PHE A 10 -6.03 -2.99 4.77
N THR A 11 -5.51 -2.60 5.93
CA THR A 11 -4.67 -1.42 6.11
C THR A 11 -3.24 -1.85 6.42
N LYS A 12 -2.26 -1.07 5.94
CA LYS A 12 -0.83 -1.24 6.20
C LYS A 12 -0.26 0.10 6.69
N SER A 13 0.04 0.22 7.97
CA SER A 13 0.43 1.48 8.61
C SER A 13 1.63 1.33 9.57
N GLY A 14 2.03 2.42 10.23
CA GLY A 14 3.17 2.43 11.16
C GLY A 14 4.48 2.01 10.49
N THR A 15 5.33 1.32 11.25
CA THR A 15 6.63 0.78 10.77
C THR A 15 6.45 -0.22 9.63
N LEU A 16 5.29 -0.89 9.53
CA LEU A 16 5.00 -1.86 8.49
C LEU A 16 4.97 -1.25 7.07
N ARG A 17 4.87 0.08 6.95
CA ARG A 17 5.05 0.77 5.65
C ARG A 17 6.42 0.48 5.02
N LEU A 18 7.42 0.17 5.84
CA LEU A 18 8.79 -0.17 5.42
C LEU A 18 8.96 -1.64 5.02
N VAL A 19 7.89 -2.42 4.99
CA VAL A 19 7.90 -3.79 4.50
C VAL A 19 7.60 -3.78 2.99
N SER A 20 8.47 -4.45 2.23
CA SER A 20 8.34 -4.60 0.78
C SER A 20 7.13 -5.48 0.42
N HIS A 21 6.72 -5.46 -0.85
CA HIS A 21 5.63 -6.32 -1.31
C HIS A 21 5.91 -7.82 -1.09
N HIS A 22 7.12 -8.28 -1.38
CA HIS A 22 7.50 -9.69 -1.20
C HIS A 22 7.54 -10.09 0.27
N ASP A 23 8.02 -9.20 1.14
CA ASP A 23 8.03 -9.46 2.58
C ASP A 23 6.61 -9.48 3.15
N LEU A 24 5.70 -8.64 2.62
CA LEU A 24 4.29 -8.69 2.96
C LEU A 24 3.67 -10.03 2.55
N MET A 25 3.98 -10.54 1.34
CA MET A 25 3.52 -11.86 0.91
C MET A 25 4.00 -12.97 1.84
N ARG A 26 5.30 -12.96 2.22
CA ARG A 26 5.87 -13.92 3.18
C ARG A 26 5.24 -13.80 4.56
N CYS A 27 4.96 -12.56 5.00
CA CYS A 27 4.26 -12.30 6.24
C CYS A 27 2.85 -12.91 6.23
N SER A 28 2.07 -12.64 5.18
CA SER A 28 0.74 -13.21 5.00
C SER A 28 0.77 -14.73 4.95
N GLU A 29 1.73 -15.34 4.27
CA GLU A 29 1.90 -16.80 4.29
C GLU A 29 2.11 -17.34 5.70
N ARG A 30 3.00 -16.75 6.49
CA ARG A 30 3.22 -17.16 7.89
C ARG A 30 1.96 -16.99 8.74
N MET A 31 1.20 -15.92 8.52
CA MET A 31 -0.08 -15.69 9.21
C MET A 31 -1.10 -16.77 8.87
N LEU A 32 -1.24 -17.12 7.59
CA LEU A 32 -2.14 -18.17 7.12
C LEU A 32 -1.80 -19.53 7.75
N ARG A 33 -0.50 -19.87 7.82
CA ARG A 33 -0.03 -21.11 8.45
C ARG A 33 -0.30 -21.12 9.96
N ARG A 34 -0.03 -20.01 10.66
CA ARG A 34 -0.28 -19.89 12.11
C ARG A 34 -1.77 -19.93 12.46
N ALA A 35 -2.61 -19.37 11.61
CA ALA A 35 -4.07 -19.42 11.74
C ALA A 35 -4.68 -20.77 11.32
N ALA A 36 -3.86 -21.76 10.92
CA ALA A 36 -4.31 -23.05 10.40
C ALA A 36 -5.37 -22.91 9.27
N VAL A 37 -5.19 -21.92 8.39
CA VAL A 37 -6.11 -21.67 7.27
C VAL A 37 -5.82 -22.67 6.14
N PRO A 38 -6.82 -23.43 5.65
CA PRO A 38 -6.64 -24.41 4.58
C PRO A 38 -6.58 -23.69 3.22
N PHE A 39 -5.40 -23.17 2.86
CA PHE A 39 -5.20 -22.43 1.61
C PHE A 39 -4.73 -23.33 0.47
N LYS A 40 -5.14 -22.98 -0.75
CA LYS A 40 -4.67 -23.61 -1.97
C LYS A 40 -3.26 -23.13 -2.30
N SER A 41 -2.40 -24.05 -2.72
CA SER A 41 -1.01 -23.73 -3.09
C SER A 41 -0.81 -23.60 -4.61
N THR A 42 0.26 -22.93 -4.99
CA THR A 42 0.76 -22.89 -6.37
C THR A 42 1.32 -24.27 -6.76
N ALA A 43 1.26 -24.60 -8.05
CA ALA A 43 1.84 -25.84 -8.56
C ALA A 43 3.32 -25.59 -8.87
N GLY A 44 4.22 -26.40 -8.30
CA GLY A 44 5.67 -26.28 -8.52
C GLY A 44 6.49 -26.85 -7.36
N PHE A 45 7.82 -26.72 -7.47
CA PHE A 45 8.78 -27.23 -6.48
C PHE A 45 8.82 -26.42 -5.16
N HIS A 46 8.25 -25.21 -5.16
CA HIS A 46 8.11 -24.37 -3.96
C HIS A 46 6.65 -23.88 -3.84
N PRO A 47 5.74 -24.73 -3.33
CA PRO A 47 4.33 -24.39 -3.22
C PRO A 47 4.13 -23.23 -2.24
N THR A 48 3.63 -22.12 -2.77
CA THR A 48 3.25 -20.93 -2.02
C THR A 48 1.73 -20.78 -2.00
N PRO A 49 1.14 -20.11 -1.00
CA PRO A 49 -0.30 -19.84 -1.01
C PRO A 49 -0.72 -19.11 -2.29
N ARG A 50 -1.89 -19.47 -2.84
CA ARG A 50 -2.57 -18.72 -3.91
C ARG A 50 -3.15 -17.43 -3.36
N LEU A 51 -2.25 -16.50 -3.08
CA LEU A 51 -2.51 -15.17 -2.53
C LEU A 51 -2.26 -14.11 -3.60
N VAL A 52 -3.30 -13.35 -3.96
CA VAL A 52 -3.24 -12.37 -5.05
C VAL A 52 -3.55 -10.98 -4.50
N PHE A 53 -2.53 -10.12 -4.44
CA PHE A 53 -2.72 -8.70 -4.16
C PHE A 53 -3.20 -8.00 -5.43
N ALA A 54 -4.29 -7.23 -5.34
CA ALA A 54 -4.86 -6.58 -6.53
C ALA A 54 -3.94 -5.49 -7.09
N LEU A 55 -3.14 -4.87 -6.22
CA LEU A 55 -2.10 -3.92 -6.56
C LEU A 55 -0.98 -4.05 -5.52
N SER A 56 0.26 -4.09 -5.98
CA SER A 56 1.42 -4.10 -5.09
C SER A 56 1.63 -2.70 -4.51
N LEU A 57 1.79 -2.62 -3.18
CA LEU A 57 2.09 -1.36 -2.53
C LEU A 57 3.58 -1.04 -2.65
N PRO A 58 3.95 0.20 -3.03
CA PRO A 58 5.32 0.65 -2.96
C PRO A 58 5.86 0.62 -1.52
N LEU A 59 7.18 0.50 -1.42
CA LEU A 59 7.89 0.65 -0.14
C LEU A 59 7.69 2.07 0.40
N GLY A 60 7.51 2.19 1.72
CA GLY A 60 7.33 3.48 2.40
C GLY A 60 5.90 4.02 2.35
N VAL A 61 4.99 3.40 1.60
CA VAL A 61 3.61 3.85 1.46
C VAL A 61 2.69 3.16 2.46
N VAL A 62 1.83 3.95 3.10
CA VAL A 62 0.73 3.49 3.94
C VAL A 62 -0.44 3.05 3.06
N GLY A 63 -0.99 1.88 3.31
CA GLY A 63 -2.18 1.35 2.64
C GLY A 63 -3.42 1.53 3.50
N CYS A 64 -4.51 2.04 2.93
CA CYS A 64 -5.73 2.36 3.69
C CYS A 64 -6.94 1.48 3.33
N ASP A 65 -6.97 0.86 2.14
CA ASP A 65 -8.08 -0.01 1.71
C ASP A 65 -7.59 -1.03 0.66
N GLU A 66 -6.49 -1.68 0.98
CA GLU A 66 -5.79 -2.56 0.06
C GLU A 66 -6.51 -3.89 -0.11
N VAL A 67 -6.34 -4.52 -1.27
CA VAL A 67 -7.08 -5.73 -1.63
C VAL A 67 -6.14 -6.91 -1.77
N VAL A 68 -6.48 -8.00 -1.06
CA VAL A 68 -5.85 -9.30 -1.26
C VAL A 68 -6.92 -10.38 -1.41
N GLU A 69 -6.70 -11.31 -2.32
CA GLU A 69 -7.56 -12.48 -2.54
C GLU A 69 -6.83 -13.76 -2.14
N LEU A 70 -7.56 -14.66 -1.51
CA LEU A 70 -7.09 -15.95 -1.02
C LEU A 70 -8.00 -17.06 -1.53
N GLU A 71 -7.42 -18.11 -2.11
CA GLU A 71 -8.13 -19.34 -2.45
C GLU A 71 -7.94 -20.40 -1.37
N LEU A 72 -9.03 -21.01 -0.91
CA LEU A 72 -9.02 -22.09 0.07
C LEU A 72 -9.18 -23.47 -0.59
N THR A 73 -8.81 -24.52 0.13
CA THR A 73 -9.07 -25.92 -0.23
C THR A 73 -10.34 -26.48 0.43
N GLU A 74 -10.87 -25.78 1.42
CA GLU A 74 -12.06 -26.17 2.18
C GLU A 74 -12.96 -24.93 2.39
N PRO A 75 -14.30 -25.11 2.47
CA PRO A 75 -15.19 -24.04 2.86
C PRO A 75 -14.86 -23.53 4.26
N ARG A 76 -14.94 -22.21 4.46
CA ARG A 76 -14.77 -21.57 5.77
C ARG A 76 -15.75 -20.44 5.93
N ASP A 77 -16.19 -20.24 7.17
CA ASP A 77 -16.97 -19.06 7.51
C ASP A 77 -16.11 -17.79 7.39
N SER A 78 -16.73 -16.72 6.89
CA SER A 78 -16.05 -15.44 6.65
C SER A 78 -15.58 -14.81 7.95
N ASP A 79 -16.42 -14.82 9.00
CA ASP A 79 -16.15 -14.13 10.26
C ASP A 79 -15.09 -14.86 11.08
N GLN A 80 -15.13 -16.19 11.05
CA GLN A 80 -14.07 -17.03 11.62
C GLN A 80 -12.72 -16.76 10.94
N LEU A 81 -12.70 -16.72 9.61
CA LEU A 81 -11.47 -16.49 8.84
C LEU A 81 -10.93 -15.07 9.06
N PHE A 82 -11.81 -14.07 9.13
CA PHE A 82 -11.47 -12.69 9.44
C PHE A 82 -10.84 -12.54 10.82
N SER A 83 -11.46 -13.15 11.84
CA SER A 83 -10.99 -13.11 13.22
C SER A 83 -9.65 -13.83 13.37
N ALA A 84 -9.51 -15.02 12.77
CA ALA A 84 -8.28 -15.80 12.81
C ALA A 84 -7.10 -15.07 12.15
N LEU A 85 -7.33 -14.39 11.02
CA LEU A 85 -6.28 -13.65 10.33
C LEU A 85 -5.85 -12.38 11.09
N ASN A 86 -6.81 -11.64 11.66
CA ASN A 86 -6.50 -10.47 12.49
C ASN A 86 -5.74 -10.86 13.77
N ALA A 87 -6.06 -11.99 14.38
CA ALA A 87 -5.34 -12.49 15.56
C ALA A 87 -3.86 -12.81 15.28
N GLN A 88 -3.50 -13.13 14.02
CA GLN A 88 -2.12 -13.38 13.61
C GLN A 88 -1.42 -12.15 13.01
N ALA A 89 -2.14 -11.05 12.82
CA ALA A 89 -1.62 -9.89 12.12
C ALA A 89 -0.59 -9.14 12.99
N PRO A 90 0.59 -8.80 12.43
CA PRO A 90 1.55 -7.97 13.15
C PRO A 90 1.02 -6.54 13.31
N THR A 91 1.59 -5.81 14.27
CA THR A 91 1.30 -4.39 14.46
C THR A 91 1.45 -3.61 13.15
N GLY A 92 0.40 -2.84 12.81
CA GLY A 92 0.34 -2.07 11.57
C GLY A 92 -0.27 -2.81 10.37
N LEU A 93 -0.63 -4.10 10.49
CA LEU A 93 -1.48 -4.80 9.52
C LEU A 93 -2.84 -5.07 10.16
N VAL A 94 -3.92 -4.58 9.54
CA VAL A 94 -5.29 -4.84 10.04
C VAL A 94 -6.19 -5.18 8.87
N PHE A 95 -6.84 -6.34 8.90
CA PHE A 95 -7.92 -6.65 7.97
C PHE A 95 -9.19 -5.95 8.43
N THR A 96 -9.84 -5.25 7.52
CA THR A 96 -11.03 -4.41 7.81
C THR A 96 -12.31 -5.00 7.24
N ARG A 97 -12.21 -5.85 6.22
CA ARG A 97 -13.36 -6.53 5.62
C ARG A 97 -12.94 -7.85 4.98
N VAL A 98 -13.87 -8.80 4.95
CA VAL A 98 -13.79 -10.01 4.13
C VAL A 98 -15.10 -10.19 3.38
N ALA A 99 -15.05 -10.82 2.20
CA ALA A 99 -16.23 -11.32 1.51
C ALA A 99 -15.87 -12.52 0.64
N PRO A 100 -16.75 -13.52 0.51
CA PRO A 100 -16.60 -14.55 -0.51
C PRO A 100 -16.75 -13.92 -1.90
N VAL A 101 -15.99 -14.43 -2.86
CA VAL A 101 -16.06 -14.01 -4.27
C VAL A 101 -16.05 -15.25 -5.17
N PRO A 102 -16.65 -15.17 -6.38
CA PRO A 102 -16.60 -16.29 -7.32
C PRO A 102 -15.15 -16.67 -7.63
N MET A 103 -14.86 -17.98 -7.71
CA MET A 103 -13.51 -18.50 -7.98
C MET A 103 -12.87 -17.91 -9.24
N LYS A 104 -13.67 -17.69 -10.30
CA LYS A 104 -13.22 -17.11 -11.58
C LYS A 104 -13.08 -15.58 -11.55
N ALA A 105 -13.53 -14.91 -10.49
CA ALA A 105 -13.38 -13.47 -10.36
C ALA A 105 -11.94 -13.14 -9.94
N THR A 106 -11.40 -12.04 -10.46
CA THR A 106 -10.10 -11.52 -10.06
C THR A 106 -10.28 -10.07 -9.63
N ALA A 107 -9.65 -9.68 -8.53
CA ALA A 107 -9.63 -8.28 -8.12
C ALA A 107 -9.02 -7.41 -9.22
N ARG A 108 -9.72 -6.32 -9.55
CA ARG A 108 -9.26 -5.31 -10.52
C ARG A 108 -9.37 -3.95 -9.88
N VAL A 109 -8.21 -3.32 -9.65
CA VAL A 109 -8.19 -1.97 -9.10
C VAL A 109 -8.71 -1.00 -10.15
N ARG A 110 -9.83 -0.35 -9.84
CA ARG A 110 -10.46 0.66 -10.71
C ARG A 110 -9.96 2.07 -10.42
N ARG A 111 -9.52 2.32 -9.18
CA ARG A 111 -9.07 3.63 -8.70
C ARG A 111 -8.06 3.42 -7.58
N VAL A 112 -6.98 4.16 -7.63
CA VAL A 112 -6.03 4.35 -6.53
C VAL A 112 -6.14 5.80 -6.09
N VAL A 113 -6.08 6.04 -4.78
CA VAL A 113 -6.03 7.39 -4.22
C VAL A 113 -4.72 7.53 -3.47
N TYR A 114 -3.90 8.51 -3.84
CA TYR A 114 -2.75 8.92 -3.04
C TYR A 114 -3.09 10.18 -2.28
N GLU A 115 -2.60 10.26 -1.06
CA GLU A 115 -2.63 11.47 -0.23
C GLU A 115 -1.18 11.81 0.13
N LEU A 116 -0.77 13.05 -0.13
CA LEU A 116 0.57 13.54 0.21
C LEU A 116 0.46 14.73 1.17
N PRO A 117 1.27 14.76 2.24
CA PRO A 117 1.35 15.92 3.11
C PRO A 117 2.08 17.06 2.40
N LEU A 118 1.51 18.27 2.47
CA LEU A 118 2.15 19.47 1.94
C LEU A 118 2.57 20.46 3.03
N PRO A 119 3.79 21.02 2.92
CA PRO A 119 4.19 22.20 3.67
C PRO A 119 3.29 23.40 3.38
N ALA A 120 2.97 24.19 4.40
CA ALA A 120 2.03 25.31 4.30
C ALA A 120 2.46 26.39 3.31
N ASP A 121 3.76 26.62 3.19
CA ASP A 121 4.41 27.56 2.26
C ASP A 121 4.34 27.11 0.80
N ARG A 122 4.03 25.84 0.53
CA ARG A 122 3.93 25.27 -0.83
C ARG A 122 2.49 25.18 -1.35
N VAL A 123 1.51 25.51 -0.52
CA VAL A 123 0.08 25.30 -0.82
C VAL A 123 -0.33 26.09 -2.06
N ALA A 124 -0.07 27.40 -2.07
CA ALA A 124 -0.46 28.28 -3.19
C ALA A 124 0.20 27.87 -4.51
N ASP A 125 1.49 27.55 -4.49
CA ASP A 125 2.24 27.08 -5.67
C ASP A 125 1.63 25.77 -6.23
N VAL A 126 1.27 24.85 -5.34
CA VAL A 126 0.71 23.56 -5.73
C VAL A 126 -0.72 23.71 -6.22
N GLU A 127 -1.54 24.57 -5.63
CA GLU A 127 -2.88 24.89 -6.13
C GLU A 127 -2.82 25.43 -7.57
N ALA A 128 -1.92 26.38 -7.83
CA ALA A 128 -1.71 26.91 -9.17
C ALA A 128 -1.21 25.82 -10.15
N ALA A 129 -0.27 24.98 -9.72
CA ALA A 129 0.23 23.87 -10.54
C ALA A 129 -0.86 22.82 -10.84
N VAL A 130 -1.72 22.52 -9.87
CA VAL A 130 -2.86 21.61 -10.02
C VAL A 130 -3.87 22.18 -11.01
N ALA A 131 -4.20 23.47 -10.90
CA ALA A 131 -5.11 24.14 -11.85
C ALA A 131 -4.56 24.06 -13.28
N LYS A 132 -3.27 24.35 -13.47
CA LYS A 132 -2.59 24.22 -14.77
C LYS A 132 -2.61 22.78 -15.29
N LEU A 133 -2.27 21.80 -14.44
CA LEU A 133 -2.26 20.38 -14.79
C LEU A 133 -3.64 19.88 -15.24
N MET A 134 -4.69 20.30 -14.54
CA MET A 134 -6.06 19.88 -14.83
C MET A 134 -6.63 20.55 -16.08
N ALA A 135 -6.20 21.78 -16.41
CA ALA A 135 -6.58 22.48 -17.63
C ALA A 135 -5.89 21.92 -18.89
N GLU A 136 -4.70 21.33 -18.75
CA GLU A 136 -3.94 20.78 -19.88
C GLU A 136 -4.64 19.53 -20.47
N PRO A 137 -4.94 19.48 -21.79
CA PRO A 137 -5.60 18.32 -22.41
C PRO A 137 -4.66 17.12 -22.59
N LYS A 138 -3.33 17.34 -22.64
CA LYS A 138 -2.34 16.28 -22.84
C LYS A 138 -1.13 16.48 -21.94
N VAL A 139 -0.87 15.51 -21.08
CA VAL A 139 0.29 15.52 -20.16
C VAL A 139 1.18 14.36 -20.55
N TRP A 140 2.30 14.64 -21.21
CA TRP A 140 3.22 13.61 -21.70
C TRP A 140 4.29 13.30 -20.67
N VAL A 141 4.47 12.02 -20.36
CA VAL A 141 5.56 11.52 -19.52
C VAL A 141 6.37 10.49 -20.30
N GLU A 142 7.68 10.52 -20.13
CA GLU A 142 8.60 9.56 -20.72
C GLU A 142 8.81 8.37 -19.78
N ARG A 143 8.51 7.18 -20.28
CA ARG A 143 8.80 5.92 -19.60
C ARG A 143 10.02 5.30 -20.24
N LEU A 144 11.13 5.26 -19.51
CA LEU A 144 12.43 4.80 -20.02
C LEU A 144 12.55 3.26 -20.10
N ARG A 145 11.81 2.51 -19.27
CA ARG A 145 11.90 1.04 -19.19
C ARG A 145 10.52 0.37 -19.26
N PRO A 146 10.38 -0.82 -19.90
CA PRO A 146 11.44 -1.63 -20.53
C PRO A 146 11.91 -1.10 -21.89
N SER A 147 11.12 -0.26 -22.57
CA SER A 147 11.54 0.49 -23.74
C SER A 147 11.03 1.94 -23.66
N PRO A 148 11.80 2.92 -24.18
CA PRO A 148 11.38 4.31 -24.21
C PRO A 148 10.02 4.48 -24.88
N LYS A 149 9.04 4.96 -24.13
CA LYS A 149 7.71 5.28 -24.65
C LYS A 149 7.19 6.56 -24.01
N ARG A 150 6.57 7.42 -24.82
CA ARG A 150 5.82 8.57 -24.33
C ARG A 150 4.39 8.14 -24.05
N LEU A 151 3.91 8.46 -22.86
CA LEU A 151 2.54 8.16 -22.42
C LEU A 151 1.83 9.45 -22.08
N ASN A 152 0.65 9.67 -22.67
CA ASN A 152 -0.24 10.73 -22.22
C ASN A 152 -0.94 10.25 -20.95
N ILE A 153 -0.64 10.87 -19.80
CA ILE A 153 -1.19 10.48 -18.51
C ILE A 153 -2.46 11.25 -18.13
N ARG A 154 -2.81 12.32 -18.86
CA ARG A 154 -3.99 13.14 -18.57
C ARG A 154 -5.30 12.34 -18.44
N PRO A 155 -5.58 11.32 -19.28
CA PRO A 155 -6.81 10.52 -19.15
C PRO A 155 -6.89 9.69 -17.85
N TYR A 156 -5.77 9.48 -17.16
CA TYR A 156 -5.73 8.71 -15.91
C TYR A 156 -5.96 9.58 -14.68
N PHE A 157 -5.88 10.91 -14.78
CA PHE A 157 -6.25 11.81 -13.69
C PHE A 157 -7.75 12.04 -13.67
N ARG A 158 -8.42 11.52 -12.64
CA ARG A 158 -9.84 11.78 -12.41
C ARG A 158 -10.07 13.09 -11.66
N ASN A 159 -9.29 13.31 -10.60
CA ASN A 159 -9.33 14.52 -9.79
C ASN A 159 -7.96 14.70 -9.13
N VAL A 160 -7.54 15.96 -9.01
CA VAL A 160 -6.40 16.41 -8.23
C VAL A 160 -6.86 17.67 -7.49
N SER A 161 -6.81 17.64 -6.16
CA SER A 161 -7.28 18.72 -5.29
C SER A 161 -6.31 18.93 -4.14
N VAL A 162 -6.34 20.13 -3.58
CA VAL A 162 -5.60 20.52 -2.37
C VAL A 162 -6.65 20.74 -1.29
N GLU A 163 -6.63 19.94 -0.22
CA GLU A 163 -7.68 19.93 0.81
C GLU A 163 -7.09 20.15 2.20
N LYS A 164 -7.63 21.10 2.95
CA LYS A 164 -7.36 21.21 4.39
C LYS A 164 -8.09 20.06 5.08
N ARG A 165 -7.36 19.10 5.63
CA ARG A 165 -7.95 18.05 6.46
C ARG A 165 -7.40 18.16 7.87
N PRO A 166 -8.21 17.94 8.92
CA PRO A 166 -7.65 17.63 10.22
C PRO A 166 -6.67 16.46 10.05
N THR A 167 -5.46 16.61 10.57
CA THR A 167 -4.46 15.54 10.57
C THR A 167 -5.16 14.28 11.09
N PRO A 168 -5.18 13.17 10.33
CA PRO A 168 -5.58 11.91 10.91
C PRO A 168 -4.68 11.73 12.11
N LEU A 169 -5.25 11.68 13.31
CA LEU A 169 -4.54 11.21 14.50
C LEU A 169 -3.99 9.85 14.09
N ALA A 170 -2.71 9.80 13.70
CA ALA A 170 -2.01 8.52 13.69
C ALA A 170 -2.22 7.95 15.08
N PRO A 171 -2.56 6.65 15.22
CA PRO A 171 -2.74 6.07 16.54
C PRO A 171 -1.49 6.42 17.33
N LEU A 172 -1.69 7.10 18.45
CA LEU A 172 -0.65 7.46 19.39
C LEU A 172 0.19 6.22 19.60
N ALA A 173 1.41 6.22 19.08
CA ALA A 173 2.44 5.32 19.56
C ALA A 173 2.84 5.85 20.93
N SER A 174 1.98 5.68 21.93
CA SER A 174 2.42 5.60 23.32
C SER A 174 3.09 4.24 23.48
N CYS A 175 4.27 4.10 22.86
CA CYS A 175 5.28 3.13 23.25
C CYS A 175 6.23 3.85 24.21
N GLU A 176 5.70 4.37 25.31
CA GLU A 176 6.53 4.61 26.50
C GLU A 176 6.61 3.26 27.21
N GLY A 177 7.73 2.55 27.04
CA GLY A 177 7.91 1.24 27.70
C GLY A 177 8.94 0.30 27.09
N GLY A 178 9.57 0.65 25.97
CA GLY A 178 10.77 -0.06 25.51
C GLY A 178 12.01 0.52 26.20
N PRO A 179 12.93 -0.29 26.76
CA PRO A 179 14.21 0.23 27.21
C PRO A 179 14.91 0.93 26.04
N PRO A 180 15.61 2.06 26.27
CA PRO A 180 16.31 2.76 25.20
C PRO A 180 17.25 1.77 24.50
N TRP A 181 17.18 1.73 23.17
CA TRP A 181 18.13 0.97 22.37
C TRP A 181 19.54 1.46 22.69
N VAL A 182 20.32 0.60 23.34
CA VAL A 182 21.73 0.84 23.65
C VAL A 182 22.54 0.33 22.46
N PRO A 183 23.23 1.19 21.69
CA PRO A 183 24.15 0.70 20.67
C PRO A 183 25.25 -0.15 21.33
N PRO A 184 25.69 -1.26 20.72
CA PRO A 184 26.84 -2.00 21.23
C PRO A 184 28.06 -1.08 21.27
N ALA A 185 28.81 -1.14 22.38
CA ALA A 185 29.99 -0.32 22.60
C ALA A 185 30.99 -0.50 21.44
N THR A 186 31.22 0.59 20.70
CA THR A 186 32.33 0.66 19.73
C THR A 186 33.65 0.69 20.50
N PRO A 187 34.67 -0.08 20.08
CA PRO A 187 36.01 0.03 20.68
C PRO A 187 36.56 1.43 20.40
N SER A 188 37.14 2.04 21.43
CA SER A 188 37.64 3.40 21.43
C SER A 188 38.67 3.67 20.33
N LEU A 189 38.35 4.57 19.40
CA LEU A 189 39.36 5.27 18.61
C LEU A 189 39.41 6.73 19.09
N LYS A 190 40.52 7.05 19.75
CA LYS A 190 40.89 8.41 20.17
C LYS A 190 40.98 9.30 18.93
N GLY A 191 40.12 10.31 18.86
CA GLY A 191 40.20 11.36 17.84
C GLY A 191 39.39 12.57 18.28
N ARG A 192 40.10 13.63 18.69
CA ARG A 192 39.54 14.91 19.15
C ARG A 192 38.71 15.55 18.04
N GLY A 193 37.49 15.94 18.36
CA GLY A 193 36.63 16.76 17.50
C GLY A 193 35.38 17.17 18.27
N SER A 194 35.37 18.42 18.73
CA SER A 194 34.31 19.06 19.52
C SER A 194 32.96 19.06 18.80
N TRP A 195 31.93 18.48 19.42
CA TRP A 195 30.54 18.74 19.07
C TRP A 195 29.88 19.48 20.23
N CYS A 196 29.56 20.75 19.98
CA CYS A 196 28.80 21.61 20.87
C CYS A 196 27.49 20.94 21.28
N ARG A 197 27.30 20.82 22.60
CA ARG A 197 26.07 20.43 23.26
C ARG A 197 25.17 21.68 23.29
N MET A 198 24.01 21.66 22.63
CA MET A 198 22.96 22.67 22.84
C MET A 198 21.79 22.08 23.64
N PRO A 199 21.15 22.89 24.50
CA PRO A 199 20.24 22.39 25.54
C PRO A 199 18.83 22.10 25.00
N LEU A 200 18.20 21.14 25.68
CA LEU A 200 16.80 20.78 25.61
C LEU A 200 15.91 22.02 25.79
N GLY A 201 15.14 22.35 24.76
CA GLY A 201 14.07 23.35 24.80
C GLY A 201 12.70 22.66 24.74
N GLU A 202 11.80 23.11 25.61
CA GLU A 202 10.44 22.66 25.90
C GLU A 202 9.51 22.52 24.67
N PRO A 203 8.44 21.70 24.75
CA PRO A 203 7.54 21.44 23.64
C PRO A 203 6.61 22.63 23.38
N ARG A 204 6.95 23.47 22.40
CA ARG A 204 5.99 24.38 21.77
C ARG A 204 5.02 23.58 20.91
N VAL A 205 3.75 23.55 21.32
CA VAL A 205 2.62 23.08 20.51
C VAL A 205 2.51 23.98 19.28
N LEU A 206 3.08 23.55 18.17
CA LEU A 206 2.90 24.14 16.84
C LEU A 206 1.84 23.31 16.12
N THR A 207 0.60 23.79 16.14
CA THR A 207 -0.47 23.35 15.23
C THR A 207 -0.10 23.71 13.79
N ARG A 208 0.70 22.86 13.14
CA ARG A 208 0.88 22.90 11.68
C ARG A 208 -0.26 22.14 11.04
N GLY A 209 -1.22 22.88 10.47
CA GLY A 209 -2.25 22.32 9.62
C GLY A 209 -1.61 21.69 8.38
N TRP A 210 -1.89 20.41 8.16
CA TRP A 210 -1.44 19.68 6.98
C TRP A 210 -2.56 19.66 5.96
N ILE A 211 -2.24 20.00 4.71
CA ILE A 211 -3.18 20.02 3.60
C ILE A 211 -2.81 18.82 2.71
N LEU A 212 -3.78 17.95 2.43
CA LEU A 212 -3.59 16.69 1.71
C LEU A 212 -3.94 16.86 0.24
N THR A 213 -3.09 16.36 -0.67
CA THR A 213 -3.42 16.30 -2.10
C THR A 213 -3.90 14.93 -2.51
N ARG A 214 -5.10 14.84 -3.11
CA ARG A 214 -5.68 13.59 -3.61
C ARG A 214 -5.25 13.31 -5.04
N PHE A 215 -4.50 12.24 -5.31
CA PHE A 215 -4.29 11.74 -6.67
C PHE A 215 -5.13 10.51 -6.92
N SER A 216 -6.17 10.62 -7.76
CA SER A 216 -6.98 9.47 -8.17
C SER A 216 -6.53 8.94 -9.54
N THR A 217 -5.84 7.80 -9.61
CA THR A 217 -5.51 7.12 -10.89
C THR A 217 -6.37 5.89 -11.13
N SER A 218 -6.94 5.76 -12.33
CA SER A 218 -7.65 4.56 -12.80
C SER A 218 -6.86 3.90 -13.94
N ILE A 219 -6.61 2.60 -13.86
CA ILE A 219 -6.04 1.83 -14.98
C ILE A 219 -7.23 1.25 -15.77
N CYS A 220 -7.52 1.86 -16.92
CA CYS A 220 -8.51 1.34 -17.85
C CYS A 220 -7.88 0.21 -18.69
N GLY A 221 -8.30 -1.03 -18.44
CA GLY A 221 -7.93 -2.17 -19.26
C GLY A 221 -8.64 -2.12 -20.62
N SER A 222 -7.94 -1.72 -21.67
CA SER A 222 -8.43 -1.82 -23.05
C SER A 222 -8.47 -3.29 -23.49
N ARG A 223 -9.66 -3.89 -23.55
CA ARG A 223 -9.89 -5.08 -24.38
C ARG A 223 -10.01 -4.61 -25.84
N ARG A 224 -9.06 -4.98 -26.70
CA ARG A 224 -9.35 -5.10 -28.14
C ARG A 224 -9.78 -6.54 -28.40
N PRO A 225 -10.88 -6.81 -29.12
CA PRO A 225 -11.18 -8.15 -29.61
C PRO A 225 -10.29 -8.45 -30.82
N VAL A 226 -9.54 -9.55 -30.75
CA VAL A 226 -8.87 -10.14 -31.92
C VAL A 226 -9.95 -10.85 -32.74
N ARG A 227 -10.16 -10.42 -33.98
CA ARG A 227 -11.04 -11.09 -34.95
C ARG A 227 -10.42 -12.44 -35.36
N PRO A 228 -11.23 -13.49 -35.61
CA PRO A 228 -10.72 -14.75 -36.16
C PRO A 228 -10.48 -14.60 -37.66
N VAL A 229 -9.27 -14.95 -38.12
CA VAL A 229 -9.03 -15.22 -39.54
C VAL A 229 -9.42 -16.68 -39.79
N ARG A 230 -10.46 -16.87 -40.59
CA ARG A 230 -10.77 -18.13 -41.26
C ARG A 230 -9.79 -18.29 -42.42
N THR A 231 -9.21 -19.47 -42.56
CA THR A 231 -8.98 -20.10 -43.86
C THR A 231 -9.16 -21.60 -43.70
N SER A 232 -10.04 -22.12 -44.55
CA SER A 232 -10.34 -23.52 -44.82
C SER A 232 -9.44 -24.05 -45.94
N CYS A 233 -9.19 -25.36 -45.89
CA CYS A 233 -8.40 -26.20 -46.80
C CYS A 233 -6.88 -26.00 -46.76
#